data_AF-E6N402-F1
#
_entry.id   AF-E6N402-F1
#
_cell.length_a   1.000
_cell.length_b   1.000
_cell.length_c   1.000
_cell.angle_alpha   90.00
_cell.angle_beta   90.00
_cell.angle_gamma   90.00
#
_symmetry.space_group_name_H-M   'P 1'
#
loop_
_entity.id
_entity.type
_entity.pdbx_description
1 polymer ?
#
loop_
_entity_poly.entity_id
_entity_poly.type
_entity_poly.pdbx_seq_one_letter_code
_entity_poly.pdbx_strand_id
1 'polypeptide(L)'
;MTRFYADVHRKKDETNYRITFTTDGEAFRHVDSPTKIPAEAGDKVYVDVLPIMHTDGFIELLRRGAEVYYLRRLTLIKATRQRLGITSKSAKTDIKILMMVEERCFKAVDETYLIMREKASTFRSLQRTLQQYKNRLEAASEDEREDLLDMVKITEKKLHRQAKRIVEEAERRYPVYSILVDELRIYGDNHLLSQEALAEIMMYVNPRWGWRKTANFFGLFKNTNKKKKKRYNGQARKALERLTIAVYKIKTDDLTAKLQKTLLRQIWLTIRQETQERLAGIPA
;
A
#
# COMPACT_ATOMS: atom_id res chain seq x y z
N MET A 1 12.18 -8.74 -24.77
CA MET A 1 11.20 -8.32 -23.74
C MET A 1 10.00 -9.25 -23.79
N THR A 2 9.93 -10.15 -22.82
CA THR A 2 8.84 -11.10 -22.62
C THR A 2 7.82 -10.53 -21.63
N ARG A 3 6.54 -10.84 -21.81
CA ARG A 3 5.47 -10.45 -20.88
C ARG A 3 4.95 -11.68 -20.16
N PHE A 4 5.14 -11.73 -18.85
CA PHE A 4 4.58 -12.75 -17.97
C PHE A 4 3.26 -12.23 -17.40
N TYR A 5 2.22 -13.06 -17.45
CA TYR A 5 0.95 -12.78 -16.79
C TYR A 5 0.69 -13.86 -15.76
N ALA A 6 0.47 -13.46 -14.52
CA ALA A 6 0.34 -14.36 -13.40
C ALA A 6 -0.90 -14.09 -12.53
N ASP A 7 -1.52 -15.18 -12.11
CA ASP A 7 -2.57 -15.21 -11.09
C ASP A 7 -1.98 -15.79 -9.80
N VAL A 8 -2.08 -15.02 -8.73
CA VAL A 8 -1.54 -15.36 -7.41
C VAL A 8 -2.67 -15.69 -6.45
N HIS A 9 -2.89 -16.99 -6.20
CA HIS A 9 -3.98 -17.46 -5.35
C HIS A 9 -3.49 -18.33 -4.20
N ARG A 10 -4.28 -18.35 -3.11
CA ARG A 10 -4.07 -19.29 -2.01
C ARG A 10 -4.42 -20.70 -2.45
N LYS A 11 -3.64 -21.68 -2.00
CA LYS A 11 -3.98 -23.11 -2.15
C LYS A 11 -5.17 -23.44 -1.24
N LYS A 12 -5.91 -24.51 -1.58
CA LYS A 12 -7.13 -24.92 -0.87
C LYS A 12 -6.86 -25.41 0.56
N ASP A 13 -5.66 -25.91 0.81
CA ASP A 13 -5.18 -26.39 2.11
C ASP A 13 -4.71 -25.23 3.02
N GLU A 14 -4.82 -23.98 2.58
CA GLU A 14 -4.45 -22.76 3.30
C GLU A 14 -2.98 -22.63 3.73
N THR A 15 -2.16 -23.66 3.50
CA THR A 15 -0.76 -23.69 3.92
C THR A 15 0.13 -22.74 3.13
N ASN A 16 -0.20 -22.49 1.85
CA ASN A 16 0.66 -21.77 0.91
C ASN A 16 -0.09 -21.09 -0.24
N TYR A 17 0.65 -20.30 -1.01
CA TYR A 17 0.19 -19.70 -2.27
C TYR A 17 0.69 -20.52 -3.48
N ARG A 18 -0.03 -20.40 -4.59
CA ARG A 18 0.37 -20.90 -5.90
C ARG A 18 0.29 -19.73 -6.89
N ILE A 19 1.33 -19.61 -7.69
CA ILE A 19 1.43 -18.64 -8.77
C ILE A 19 1.31 -19.43 -10.08
N THR A 20 0.25 -19.18 -10.82
CA THR A 20 0.10 -19.70 -12.18
C THR A 20 0.46 -18.61 -13.15
N PHE A 21 1.28 -18.89 -14.16
CA PHE A 21 1.66 -17.88 -15.13
C PHE A 21 1.80 -18.44 -16.55
N THR A 22 1.79 -17.53 -17.52
CA THR A 22 2.00 -17.80 -18.94
C THR A 22 2.63 -16.57 -19.62
N THR A 23 3.20 -16.78 -20.80
CA THR A 23 3.68 -15.72 -21.69
C THR A 23 2.87 -15.60 -22.98
N ASP A 24 2.15 -16.65 -23.35
CA ASP A 24 1.44 -16.80 -24.63
C ASP A 24 -0.08 -17.04 -24.45
N GLY A 25 -0.53 -17.41 -23.25
CA GLY A 25 -1.93 -17.76 -22.98
C GLY A 25 -2.28 -19.22 -23.32
N GLU A 26 -1.31 -20.02 -23.74
CA GLU A 26 -1.47 -21.42 -24.15
C GLU A 26 -0.72 -22.35 -23.19
N ALA A 27 0.57 -22.09 -22.97
CA ALA A 27 1.41 -22.85 -22.06
C ALA A 27 1.37 -22.23 -20.65
N PHE A 28 0.82 -22.97 -19.69
CA PHE A 28 0.73 -22.53 -18.30
C PHE A 28 1.74 -23.27 -17.43
N ARG A 29 2.44 -22.51 -16.59
CA ARG A 29 3.38 -23.03 -15.59
C ARG A 29 2.91 -22.66 -14.18
N HIS A 30 3.37 -23.40 -13.19
CA HIS A 30 3.03 -23.20 -11.78
C HIS A 30 4.29 -23.14 -10.93
N VAL A 31 4.34 -22.17 -10.03
CA VAL A 31 5.41 -22.02 -9.02
C VAL A 31 4.82 -21.59 -7.69
N ASP A 32 5.58 -21.77 -6.61
CA ASP A 32 5.16 -21.40 -5.24
C ASP A 32 5.80 -20.08 -4.75
N SER A 33 6.64 -19.44 -5.57
CA SER A 33 7.33 -18.19 -5.23
C SER A 33 7.59 -17.35 -6.48
N PRO A 34 7.51 -16.00 -6.40
CA PRO A 34 7.83 -15.14 -7.54
C PRO A 34 9.26 -15.33 -8.05
N THR A 35 10.21 -15.69 -7.17
CA THR A 35 11.62 -15.95 -7.52
C THR A 35 11.83 -17.07 -8.55
N LYS A 36 10.83 -17.95 -8.70
CA LYS A 36 10.84 -19.07 -9.65
C LYS A 36 10.20 -18.73 -11.00
N ILE A 37 9.67 -17.51 -11.17
CA ILE A 37 9.25 -17.02 -12.49
C ILE A 37 10.55 -16.73 -13.27
N PRO A 38 10.72 -17.30 -14.48
CA PRO A 38 11.95 -17.15 -15.27
C PRO A 38 11.94 -15.81 -16.03
N ALA A 39 11.67 -14.72 -15.32
CA ALA A 39 11.69 -13.36 -15.86
C ALA A 39 13.08 -12.76 -15.62
N GLU A 40 13.66 -12.23 -16.70
CA GLU A 40 15.00 -11.65 -16.70
C GLU A 40 14.97 -10.13 -16.85
N ALA A 41 16.14 -9.51 -16.91
CA ALA A 41 16.28 -8.07 -17.10
C ALA A 41 15.50 -7.57 -18.33
N GLY A 42 14.66 -6.55 -18.12
CA GLY A 42 13.82 -5.95 -19.16
C GLY A 42 12.51 -6.70 -19.45
N ASP A 43 12.24 -7.84 -18.81
CA ASP A 43 10.94 -8.51 -18.91
C ASP A 43 9.90 -7.83 -18.02
N LYS A 44 8.61 -8.00 -18.36
CA LYS A 44 7.49 -7.44 -17.60
C LYS A 44 6.65 -8.53 -16.97
N VAL A 45 6.43 -8.45 -15.66
CA VAL A 45 5.61 -9.38 -14.89
C VAL A 45 4.33 -8.69 -14.41
N TYR A 46 3.20 -9.08 -15.00
CA TYR A 46 1.87 -8.60 -14.66
C TYR A 46 1.18 -9.57 -13.71
N VAL A 47 0.77 -9.10 -12.54
CA VAL A 47 0.09 -9.90 -11.52
C VAL A 47 -1.27 -9.31 -11.14
N ASP A 48 -2.21 -10.15 -10.73
CA ASP A 48 -3.48 -9.69 -10.17
C ASP A 48 -3.30 -9.07 -8.77
N VAL A 49 -2.52 -9.72 -7.91
CA VAL A 49 -2.28 -9.35 -6.51
C VAL A 49 -0.81 -9.49 -6.14
N LEU A 50 -0.36 -8.63 -5.22
CA LEU A 50 0.93 -8.75 -4.52
C LEU A 50 0.69 -9.17 -3.05
N PRO A 51 0.66 -10.46 -2.69
CA PRO A 51 0.55 -10.87 -1.29
C PRO A 51 1.74 -10.38 -0.47
N ILE A 52 1.50 -9.96 0.78
CA ILE A 52 2.57 -9.46 1.67
C ILE A 52 3.63 -10.54 1.92
N MET A 53 3.22 -11.81 2.04
CA MET A 53 4.14 -12.94 2.27
C MET A 53 5.11 -13.23 1.11
N HIS A 54 4.86 -12.65 -0.07
CA HIS A 54 5.72 -12.81 -1.24
C HIS A 54 6.52 -11.54 -1.58
N THR A 55 6.54 -10.56 -0.67
CA THR A 55 7.23 -9.28 -0.88
C THR A 55 8.69 -9.49 -1.29
N ASP A 56 9.44 -10.31 -0.54
CA ASP A 56 10.85 -10.62 -0.84
C ASP A 56 11.03 -11.23 -2.24
N GLY A 57 10.11 -12.11 -2.64
CA GLY A 57 10.18 -12.74 -3.96
C GLY A 57 9.96 -11.74 -5.10
N PHE A 58 9.08 -10.76 -4.91
CA PHE A 58 8.88 -9.69 -5.90
C PHE A 58 10.04 -8.69 -5.90
N ILE A 59 10.65 -8.40 -4.75
CA ILE A 59 11.86 -7.59 -4.67
C ILE A 59 13.00 -8.26 -5.44
N GLU A 60 13.16 -9.57 -5.29
CA GLU A 60 14.17 -10.34 -6.01
C GLU A 60 13.97 -10.27 -7.54
N LEU A 61 12.72 -10.32 -8.03
CA LEU A 61 12.44 -10.09 -9.44
C LEU A 61 12.85 -8.68 -9.91
N LEU A 62 12.57 -7.65 -9.11
CA LEU A 62 13.00 -6.28 -9.42
C LEU A 62 14.53 -6.17 -9.47
N ARG A 63 15.25 -6.85 -8.57
CA ARG A 63 16.72 -6.85 -8.51
C ARG A 63 17.38 -7.57 -9.68
N ARG A 64 16.70 -8.55 -10.28
CA ARG A 64 17.10 -9.17 -11.56
C ARG A 64 16.86 -8.26 -12.77
N GLY A 65 16.28 -7.09 -12.58
CA GLY A 65 15.99 -6.13 -13.64
C GLY A 65 14.65 -6.34 -14.34
N ALA A 66 13.79 -7.24 -13.83
CA ALA A 66 12.43 -7.38 -14.33
C ALA A 66 11.55 -6.23 -13.80
N GLU A 67 10.54 -5.83 -14.58
CA GLU A 67 9.55 -4.85 -14.15
C GLU A 67 8.30 -5.55 -13.61
N VAL A 68 7.87 -5.17 -12.40
CA VAL A 68 6.67 -5.77 -11.77
C VAL A 68 5.49 -4.81 -11.80
N TYR A 69 4.35 -5.33 -12.26
CA TYR A 69 3.10 -4.60 -12.44
C TYR A 69 1.95 -5.33 -11.74
N TYR A 70 1.20 -4.67 -10.86
CA TYR A 70 0.00 -5.27 -10.28
C TYR A 70 -1.28 -4.59 -10.75
N LEU A 71 -2.35 -5.38 -10.84
CA LEU A 71 -3.65 -4.88 -11.25
C LEU A 71 -4.21 -3.94 -10.18
N ARG A 72 -4.49 -2.68 -10.56
CA ARG A 72 -5.01 -1.67 -9.60
C ARG A 72 -6.37 -2.07 -9.01
N ARG A 73 -7.14 -2.90 -9.72
CA ARG A 73 -8.53 -3.24 -9.41
C ARG A 73 -8.89 -4.65 -9.85
N LEU A 74 -8.96 -5.59 -8.90
CA LEU A 74 -9.42 -6.97 -9.15
C LEU A 74 -10.84 -7.06 -9.75
N THR A 75 -11.70 -6.07 -9.49
CA THR A 75 -13.03 -6.00 -10.10
C THR A 75 -12.99 -5.94 -11.63
N LEU A 76 -11.87 -5.51 -12.22
CA LEU A 76 -11.70 -5.49 -13.68
C LEU A 76 -11.69 -6.91 -14.24
N ILE A 77 -11.08 -7.88 -13.55
CA ILE A 77 -11.12 -9.29 -13.99
C ILE A 77 -12.57 -9.75 -14.09
N LYS A 78 -13.36 -9.54 -13.03
CA LYS A 78 -14.79 -9.90 -13.02
C LYS A 78 -15.58 -9.18 -14.11
N ALA A 79 -15.38 -7.88 -14.29
CA ALA A 79 -16.11 -7.09 -15.28
C ALA A 79 -15.76 -7.52 -16.72
N THR A 80 -14.47 -7.74 -17.00
CA THR A 80 -14.01 -8.22 -18.30
C THR A 80 -14.53 -9.63 -18.57
N ARG A 81 -14.52 -10.52 -17.56
CA ARG A 81 -15.10 -11.86 -17.66
C ARG A 81 -16.58 -11.82 -18.06
N GLN A 82 -17.37 -10.99 -17.37
CA GLN A 82 -18.79 -10.79 -17.65
C GLN A 82 -19.03 -10.24 -19.06
N ARG A 83 -18.24 -9.25 -19.48
CA ARG A 83 -18.31 -8.67 -20.84
C ARG A 83 -18.06 -9.71 -21.93
N LEU A 84 -17.19 -10.69 -21.66
CA LEU A 84 -16.83 -11.75 -22.61
C LEU A 84 -17.75 -12.98 -22.53
N GLY A 85 -18.80 -12.96 -21.69
CA GLY A 85 -19.70 -14.10 -21.52
C GLY A 85 -19.04 -15.34 -20.89
N ILE A 86 -17.86 -15.20 -20.30
CA ILE A 86 -17.11 -16.33 -19.72
C ILE A 86 -17.72 -16.69 -18.36
N THR A 87 -18.28 -17.89 -18.25
CA THR A 87 -18.90 -18.37 -17.00
C THR A 87 -17.93 -19.15 -16.12
N SER A 88 -16.89 -19.74 -16.71
CA SER A 88 -15.90 -20.53 -15.97
C SER A 88 -14.94 -19.64 -15.15
N LYS A 89 -14.67 -20.06 -13.91
CA LYS A 89 -13.67 -19.43 -13.03
C LYS A 89 -12.49 -20.38 -12.85
N SER A 90 -11.34 -20.02 -13.41
CA SER A 90 -10.09 -20.75 -13.22
C SER A 90 -8.90 -19.79 -13.27
N ALA A 91 -7.76 -20.17 -12.68
CA ALA A 91 -6.54 -19.37 -12.76
C ALA A 91 -6.12 -19.12 -14.22
N LYS A 92 -6.22 -20.14 -15.09
CA LYS A 92 -5.91 -20.00 -16.52
C LYS A 92 -6.82 -18.99 -17.22
N THR A 93 -8.12 -19.03 -16.91
CA THR A 93 -9.11 -18.08 -17.43
C THR A 93 -8.81 -16.66 -16.95
N ASP A 94 -8.47 -16.49 -15.67
CA ASP A 94 -8.19 -15.19 -15.07
C ASP A 94 -6.90 -14.58 -15.63
N ILE A 95 -5.90 -15.40 -15.94
CA ILE A 95 -4.68 -14.98 -16.65
C ILE A 95 -4.99 -14.52 -18.07
N LYS A 96 -5.80 -15.27 -18.83
CA LYS A 96 -6.23 -14.84 -20.18
C LYS A 96 -6.98 -13.51 -20.13
N ILE A 97 -7.79 -13.30 -19.09
CA ILE A 97 -8.46 -12.01 -18.86
C ILE A 97 -7.44 -10.92 -18.53
N LEU A 98 -6.44 -11.19 -17.67
CA LEU A 98 -5.37 -10.24 -17.37
C LEU A 98 -4.61 -9.81 -18.62
N MET A 99 -4.35 -10.73 -19.56
CA MET A 99 -3.71 -10.44 -20.86
C MET A 99 -4.53 -9.47 -21.72
N MET A 100 -5.86 -9.46 -21.56
CA MET A 100 -6.77 -8.56 -22.29
C MET A 100 -6.96 -7.20 -21.59
N VAL A 101 -6.46 -7.04 -20.36
CA VAL A 101 -6.58 -5.78 -19.62
C VAL A 101 -5.49 -4.82 -20.11
N GLU A 102 -5.88 -3.59 -20.45
CA GLU A 102 -4.95 -2.56 -20.89
C GLU A 102 -3.89 -2.24 -19.82
N GLU A 103 -2.63 -2.02 -20.25
CA GLU A 103 -1.48 -1.77 -19.38
C GLU A 103 -1.71 -0.60 -18.39
N ARG A 104 -2.47 0.44 -18.79
CA ARG A 104 -2.84 1.56 -17.91
C ARG A 104 -3.62 1.17 -16.65
N CYS A 105 -4.25 0.00 -16.65
CA CYS A 105 -4.97 -0.54 -15.50
C CYS A 105 -4.03 -1.15 -14.45
N PHE A 106 -2.75 -1.34 -14.78
CA PHE A 106 -1.73 -1.83 -13.88
C PHE A 106 -0.95 -0.68 -13.24
N LYS A 107 -0.32 -0.97 -12.10
CA LYS A 107 0.61 -0.08 -11.42
C LYS A 107 1.98 -0.76 -11.38
N ALA A 108 2.97 -0.13 -12.00
CA ALA A 108 4.37 -0.45 -11.77
C ALA A 108 4.72 -0.24 -10.29
N VAL A 109 5.49 -1.17 -9.74
CA VAL A 109 6.00 -1.08 -8.37
C VAL A 109 7.53 -1.09 -8.38
N ASP A 110 8.10 -0.42 -7.40
CA ASP A 110 9.53 -0.42 -7.13
C ASP A 110 9.80 -1.10 -5.78
N GLU A 111 11.09 -1.35 -5.51
CA GLU A 111 11.53 -1.99 -4.27
C GLU A 111 11.08 -1.19 -3.04
N THR A 112 11.19 0.14 -3.12
CA THR A 112 10.79 1.06 -2.04
C THR A 112 9.32 0.92 -1.68
N TYR A 113 8.42 0.87 -2.66
CA TYR A 113 7.00 0.68 -2.45
C TYR A 113 6.71 -0.68 -1.80
N LEU A 114 7.38 -1.75 -2.24
CA LEU A 114 7.17 -3.10 -1.72
C LEU A 114 7.57 -3.19 -0.24
N ILE A 115 8.76 -2.71 0.11
CA ILE A 115 9.29 -2.73 1.48
C ILE A 115 8.43 -1.88 2.42
N MET A 116 8.13 -0.64 2.03
CA MET A 116 7.30 0.23 2.85
C MET A 116 5.88 -0.34 3.02
N ARG A 117 5.34 -0.98 1.98
CA ARG A 117 4.02 -1.63 2.03
C ARG A 117 3.98 -2.81 3.00
N GLU A 118 5.01 -3.64 3.01
CA GLU A 118 5.12 -4.72 3.99
C GLU A 118 5.15 -4.17 5.42
N LYS A 119 6.05 -3.23 5.69
CA LYS A 119 6.20 -2.65 7.04
C LYS A 119 4.91 -1.98 7.52
N ALA A 120 4.26 -1.19 6.65
CA ALA A 120 2.97 -0.56 6.94
C ALA A 120 1.85 -1.59 7.12
N SER A 121 1.88 -2.73 6.42
CA SER A 121 0.93 -3.82 6.63
C SER A 121 1.05 -4.42 8.02
N THR A 122 2.27 -4.70 8.48
CA THR A 122 2.54 -5.20 9.83
C THR A 122 2.11 -4.20 10.89
N PHE A 123 2.45 -2.93 10.73
CA PHE A 123 2.04 -1.86 11.64
C PHE A 123 0.51 -1.77 11.77
N ARG A 124 -0.23 -1.76 10.65
CA ARG A 124 -1.70 -1.74 10.67
C ARG A 124 -2.31 -3.01 11.28
N SER A 125 -1.63 -4.15 11.17
CA SER A 125 -2.06 -5.36 11.87
C SER A 125 -1.97 -5.16 13.37
N LEU A 126 -0.83 -4.67 13.87
CA LEU A 126 -0.62 -4.36 15.28
C LEU A 126 -1.62 -3.31 15.79
N GLN A 127 -1.91 -2.26 15.01
CA GLN A 127 -2.92 -1.26 15.39
C GLN A 127 -4.31 -1.88 15.57
N ARG A 128 -4.71 -2.80 14.68
CA ARG A 128 -6.00 -3.50 14.79
C ARG A 128 -6.03 -4.39 16.02
N THR A 129 -4.97 -5.14 16.28
CA THR A 129 -4.83 -5.98 17.48
C THR A 129 -4.88 -5.14 18.76
N LEU A 130 -4.17 -4.01 18.79
CA LEU A 130 -4.20 -3.08 19.92
C LEU A 130 -5.62 -2.56 20.18
N GLN A 131 -6.32 -2.14 19.14
CA GLN A 131 -7.71 -1.67 19.27
C GLN A 131 -8.63 -2.79 19.78
N GLN A 132 -8.44 -4.03 19.31
CA GLN A 132 -9.22 -5.18 19.80
C GLN A 132 -8.98 -5.42 21.29
N TYR A 133 -7.73 -5.38 21.76
CA TYR A 133 -7.44 -5.53 23.20
C TYR A 133 -8.01 -4.37 24.02
N LYS A 134 -7.92 -3.12 23.55
CA LYS A 134 -8.52 -1.96 24.22
C LYS A 134 -10.05 -2.09 24.35
N ASN A 135 -10.73 -2.48 23.27
CA ASN A 135 -12.17 -2.69 23.30
C ASN A 135 -12.58 -3.83 24.24
N ARG A 136 -11.78 -4.92 24.31
CA ARG A 136 -12.01 -6.00 25.27
C ARG A 136 -11.79 -5.55 26.70
N LEU A 137 -10.75 -4.75 26.94
CA LEU A 137 -10.43 -4.20 28.27
C LEU A 137 -11.57 -3.32 28.80
N GLU A 138 -12.20 -2.52 27.95
CA GLU A 138 -13.38 -1.70 28.30
C GLU A 138 -14.60 -2.56 28.68
N ALA A 139 -14.67 -3.81 28.21
CA ALA A 139 -15.77 -4.73 28.43
C ALA A 139 -15.45 -5.87 29.43
N ALA A 140 -14.25 -5.90 30.00
CA ALA A 140 -13.75 -7.01 30.82
C ALA A 140 -14.21 -6.92 32.27
N SER A 141 -14.35 -8.08 32.93
CA SER A 141 -14.44 -8.19 34.39
C SER A 141 -13.08 -7.87 35.05
N GLU A 142 -13.06 -7.67 36.36
CA GLU A 142 -11.80 -7.35 37.07
C GLU A 142 -10.73 -8.44 36.90
N ASP A 143 -11.13 -9.71 36.90
CA ASP A 143 -10.23 -10.86 36.80
C ASP A 143 -9.50 -10.96 35.44
N GLU A 144 -10.13 -10.55 34.35
CA GLU A 144 -9.53 -10.59 33.00
C GLU A 144 -8.72 -9.32 32.67
N ARG A 145 -8.82 -8.29 33.53
CA ARG A 145 -8.33 -6.95 33.25
C ARG A 145 -6.80 -6.88 33.26
N GLU A 146 -6.16 -7.61 34.17
CA GLU A 146 -4.70 -7.63 34.32
C GLU A 146 -4.02 -8.23 33.07
N ASP A 147 -4.48 -9.40 32.62
CA ASP A 147 -3.98 -10.06 31.42
C ASP A 147 -4.15 -9.18 30.16
N LEU A 148 -5.31 -8.54 30.02
CA LEU A 148 -5.58 -7.65 28.88
C LEU A 148 -4.70 -6.39 28.91
N LEU A 149 -4.42 -5.83 30.10
CA LEU A 149 -3.49 -4.70 30.24
C LEU A 149 -2.08 -5.08 29.78
N ASP A 150 -1.62 -6.29 30.10
CA ASP A 150 -0.31 -6.74 29.68
C ASP A 150 -0.24 -6.99 28.16
N MET A 151 -1.31 -7.55 27.57
CA MET A 151 -1.42 -7.68 26.11
C MET A 151 -1.42 -6.31 25.41
N VAL A 152 -2.08 -5.30 25.98
CA VAL A 152 -2.03 -3.91 25.49
C VAL A 152 -0.60 -3.38 25.54
N LYS A 153 0.09 -3.45 26.70
CA LYS A 153 1.47 -2.96 26.88
C LYS A 153 2.44 -3.62 25.89
N ILE A 154 2.36 -4.95 25.75
CA ILE A 154 3.22 -5.71 24.82
C ILE A 154 2.96 -5.27 23.37
N THR A 155 1.69 -5.11 23.00
CA THR A 155 1.32 -4.71 21.63
C THR A 155 1.73 -3.27 21.34
N GLU A 156 1.61 -2.35 22.30
CA GLU A 156 2.10 -0.97 22.17
C GLU A 156 3.61 -0.91 21.98
N LYS A 157 4.38 -1.72 22.74
CA LYS A 157 5.84 -1.83 22.54
C LYS A 157 6.19 -2.35 21.15
N LYS A 158 5.50 -3.39 20.66
CA LYS A 158 5.68 -3.92 19.30
C LYS A 158 5.32 -2.89 18.24
N LEU A 159 4.25 -2.12 18.45
CA LEU A 159 3.81 -1.05 17.57
C LEU A 159 4.87 0.06 17.46
N HIS A 160 5.42 0.53 18.58
CA HIS A 160 6.49 1.53 18.60
C HIS A 160 7.76 1.04 17.90
N ARG A 161 8.16 -0.21 18.16
CA ARG A 161 9.31 -0.83 17.47
C ARG A 161 9.10 -0.87 15.95
N GLN A 162 7.88 -1.19 15.52
CA GLN A 162 7.56 -1.23 14.10
C GLN A 162 7.49 0.17 13.48
N ALA A 163 6.97 1.17 14.20
CA ALA A 163 6.99 2.57 13.77
C ALA A 163 8.44 3.05 13.53
N LYS A 164 9.35 2.78 14.46
CA LYS A 164 10.78 3.11 14.32
C LYS A 164 11.39 2.50 13.05
N ARG A 165 11.13 1.21 12.79
CA ARG A 165 11.58 0.53 11.56
C ARG A 165 10.98 1.12 10.27
N ILE A 166 9.81 1.75 10.33
CA ILE A 166 9.19 2.44 9.19
C ILE A 166 9.88 3.79 8.99
N VAL A 167 10.10 4.55 10.06
CA VAL A 167 10.80 5.85 10.02
C VAL A 167 12.21 5.70 9.47
N GLU A 168 13.01 4.78 10.02
CA GLU A 168 14.38 4.50 9.56
C GLU A 168 14.43 4.13 8.07
N GLU A 169 13.42 3.39 7.59
CA GLU A 169 13.34 3.01 6.18
C GLU A 169 12.90 4.19 5.30
N ALA A 170 11.99 5.03 5.80
CA ALA A 170 11.53 6.23 5.11
C ALA A 170 12.67 7.23 4.94
N GLU A 171 13.46 7.47 5.98
CA GLU A 171 14.64 8.35 5.92
C GLU A 171 15.65 7.89 4.85
N ARG A 172 15.88 6.58 4.75
CA ARG A 172 16.81 6.01 3.76
C ARG A 172 16.27 6.08 2.33
N ARG A 173 14.97 5.88 2.14
CA ARG A 173 14.37 5.65 0.81
C ARG A 173 13.65 6.84 0.22
N TYR A 174 13.20 7.77 1.06
CA TYR A 174 12.46 8.95 0.66
C TYR A 174 13.27 10.20 0.97
N PRO A 175 14.02 10.74 0.00
CA PRO A 175 14.84 11.93 0.25
C PRO A 175 14.04 13.16 0.73
N VAL A 176 12.75 13.25 0.42
CA VAL A 176 11.87 14.37 0.84
C VAL A 176 11.33 14.19 2.26
N TYR A 177 11.58 13.03 2.88
CA TYR A 177 11.00 12.68 4.17
C TYR A 177 11.49 13.58 5.29
N SER A 178 12.81 13.80 5.42
CA SER A 178 13.39 14.68 6.43
C SER A 178 12.87 16.13 6.32
N ILE A 179 12.80 16.65 5.09
CA ILE A 179 12.24 17.98 4.81
C ILE A 179 10.81 18.08 5.36
N LEU A 180 9.97 17.07 5.10
CA LEU A 180 8.59 17.05 5.60
C LEU A 180 8.51 16.85 7.12
N VAL A 181 9.43 16.10 7.73
CA VAL A 181 9.50 15.96 9.19
C VAL A 181 9.78 17.32 9.85
N ASP A 182 10.69 18.10 9.28
CA ASP A 182 11.05 19.43 9.75
C ASP A 182 9.92 20.44 9.52
N GLU A 183 9.38 20.50 8.30
CA GLU A 183 8.27 21.40 7.93
C GLU A 183 7.03 21.18 8.78
N LEU A 184 6.72 19.92 9.09
CA LEU A 184 5.57 19.55 9.92
C LEU A 184 5.88 19.61 11.42
N ARG A 185 7.14 19.87 11.80
CA ARG A 185 7.63 19.91 13.19
C ARG A 185 7.30 18.64 13.97
N ILE A 186 7.51 17.49 13.33
CA ILE A 186 7.25 16.16 13.91
C ILE A 186 8.56 15.42 14.19
N TYR A 187 9.61 16.11 14.62
CA TYR A 187 10.91 15.53 14.94
C TYR A 187 10.97 14.92 16.34
N GLY A 188 11.89 13.97 16.54
CA GLY A 188 12.14 13.32 17.84
C GLY A 188 11.15 12.21 18.23
N ASP A 189 11.48 11.47 19.29
CA ASP A 189 10.79 10.24 19.68
C ASP A 189 9.32 10.44 20.06
N ASN A 190 8.96 11.61 20.59
CA ASN A 190 7.57 11.95 20.93
C ASN A 190 6.64 12.03 19.71
N HIS A 191 7.21 12.14 18.51
CA HIS A 191 6.49 12.26 17.25
C HIS A 191 6.59 11.01 16.37
N LEU A 192 7.08 9.89 16.92
CA LEU A 192 7.35 8.66 16.17
C LEU A 192 6.14 8.15 15.36
N LEU A 193 4.94 8.18 15.96
CA LEU A 193 3.72 7.75 15.27
C LEU A 193 3.26 8.74 14.18
N SER A 194 3.59 10.02 14.33
CA SER A 194 3.37 11.04 13.29
C SER A 194 4.32 10.80 12.11
N GLN A 195 5.59 10.56 12.40
CA GLN A 195 6.62 10.22 11.41
C GLN A 195 6.26 8.95 10.64
N GLU A 196 5.77 7.90 11.32
CA GLU A 196 5.22 6.69 10.67
C GLU A 196 4.06 7.03 9.73
N ALA A 197 3.09 7.83 10.19
CA ALA A 197 1.92 8.17 9.39
C ALA A 197 2.31 8.97 8.13
N LEU A 198 3.29 9.87 8.25
CA LEU A 198 3.88 10.56 7.10
C LEU A 198 4.50 9.57 6.10
N ALA A 199 5.29 8.61 6.58
CA ALA A 199 5.91 7.59 5.74
C ALA A 199 4.87 6.75 4.98
N GLU A 200 3.77 6.35 5.64
CA GLU A 200 2.66 5.64 4.98
C GLU A 200 1.97 6.52 3.92
N ILE A 201 1.78 7.82 4.19
CA ILE A 201 1.20 8.77 3.23
C ILE A 201 2.09 8.88 1.97
N MET A 202 3.41 8.98 2.14
CA MET A 202 4.35 9.14 1.04
C MET A 202 4.30 7.97 0.04
N MET A 203 4.02 6.74 0.49
CA MET A 203 3.81 5.58 -0.39
C MET A 203 2.63 5.76 -1.36
N TYR A 204 1.68 6.63 -1.01
CA TYR A 204 0.43 6.83 -1.74
C TYR A 204 0.41 8.13 -2.55
N VAL A 205 1.28 9.08 -2.24
CA VAL A 205 1.41 10.31 -3.03
C VAL A 205 2.20 10.01 -4.30
N ASN A 206 1.62 10.35 -5.45
CA ASN A 206 2.30 10.26 -6.73
C ASN A 206 2.55 11.67 -7.26
N PRO A 207 3.81 12.11 -7.44
CA PRO A 207 4.12 13.48 -7.88
C PRO A 207 3.60 13.78 -9.29
N ARG A 208 3.41 12.75 -10.13
CA ARG A 208 2.82 12.91 -11.48
C ARG A 208 1.31 13.17 -11.45
N TRP A 209 0.65 12.98 -10.30
CA TRP A 209 -0.77 13.25 -10.16
C TRP A 209 -1.02 14.71 -9.79
N GLY A 210 -1.92 15.36 -10.52
CA GLY A 210 -2.45 16.66 -10.12
C GLY A 210 -3.21 16.58 -8.78
N TRP A 211 -3.24 17.70 -8.06
CA TRP A 211 -3.84 17.82 -6.72
C TRP A 211 -5.23 17.17 -6.59
N ARG A 212 -6.14 17.44 -7.54
CA ARG A 212 -7.52 16.90 -7.50
C ARG A 212 -7.54 15.38 -7.49
N LYS A 213 -6.63 14.72 -8.22
CA LYS A 213 -6.53 13.26 -8.27
C LYS A 213 -5.99 12.72 -6.95
N THR A 214 -4.96 13.33 -6.39
CA THR A 214 -4.40 12.99 -5.06
C THR A 214 -5.45 13.13 -3.97
N ALA A 215 -6.10 14.29 -3.84
CA ALA A 215 -7.13 14.51 -2.84
C ALA A 215 -8.36 13.58 -3.01
N ASN A 216 -8.71 13.20 -4.25
CA ASN A 216 -9.73 12.18 -4.49
C ASN A 216 -9.29 10.79 -4.00
N PHE A 217 -8.05 10.40 -4.27
CA PHE A 217 -7.47 9.13 -3.83
C PHE A 217 -7.43 9.01 -2.30
N PHE A 218 -7.21 10.11 -1.59
CA PHE A 218 -7.26 10.21 -0.13
C PHE A 218 -8.67 10.44 0.43
N GLY A 219 -9.72 10.46 -0.40
CA GLY A 219 -11.08 10.50 0.11
C GLY A 219 -11.59 11.89 0.54
N LEU A 220 -10.91 13.00 0.21
CA LEU A 220 -11.25 14.34 0.74
C LEU A 220 -12.48 15.05 0.14
N PHE A 221 -12.89 14.74 -1.10
CA PHE A 221 -14.08 15.36 -1.71
C PHE A 221 -15.40 14.67 -1.34
N LYS A 222 -16.49 15.42 -1.13
CA LYS A 222 -17.82 14.78 -0.99
C LYS A 222 -18.16 14.00 -2.25
N ASN A 223 -18.80 12.84 -2.06
CA ASN A 223 -19.34 12.11 -3.19
C ASN A 223 -20.60 12.83 -3.69
N THR A 224 -20.48 13.61 -4.75
CA THR A 224 -21.63 14.34 -5.33
C THR A 224 -22.59 13.40 -6.05
N ASN A 225 -22.15 12.20 -6.45
CA ASN A 225 -22.98 11.22 -7.12
C ASN A 225 -23.35 10.05 -6.20
N LYS A 226 -24.53 10.12 -5.58
CA LYS A 226 -25.05 9.07 -4.68
C LYS A 226 -25.14 7.69 -5.36
N LYS A 227 -25.30 7.62 -6.69
CA LYS A 227 -25.39 6.36 -7.45
C LYS A 227 -24.04 5.65 -7.63
N LYS A 228 -22.91 6.35 -7.44
CA LYS A 228 -21.57 5.77 -7.59
C LYS A 228 -20.83 5.83 -6.27
N LYS A 229 -20.45 4.68 -5.68
CA LYS A 229 -19.57 4.67 -4.49
C LYS A 229 -18.28 5.41 -4.81
N LYS A 230 -17.93 6.41 -3.98
CA LYS A 230 -16.66 7.13 -4.10
C LYS A 230 -15.52 6.14 -3.90
N ARG A 231 -14.61 6.10 -4.87
CA ARG A 231 -13.45 5.22 -4.85
C ARG A 231 -12.26 6.00 -4.30
N TYR A 232 -11.76 5.58 -3.15
CA TYR A 232 -10.58 6.13 -2.51
C TYR A 232 -9.83 5.01 -1.79
N ASN A 233 -8.58 5.26 -1.40
CA ASN A 233 -7.81 4.33 -0.60
C ASN A 233 -8.06 4.60 0.89
N GLY A 234 -8.78 3.69 1.54
CA GLY A 234 -9.10 3.79 2.96
C GLY A 234 -7.88 3.81 3.88
N GLN A 235 -6.77 3.18 3.48
CA GLN A 235 -5.54 3.19 4.27
C GLN A 235 -4.82 4.54 4.16
N ALA A 236 -4.72 5.09 2.95
CA ALA A 236 -4.20 6.43 2.73
C ALA A 236 -4.99 7.48 3.52
N ARG A 237 -6.33 7.33 3.55
CA ARG A 237 -7.22 8.16 4.37
C ARG A 237 -6.90 8.04 5.86
N LYS A 238 -6.82 6.83 6.40
CA LYS A 238 -6.51 6.61 7.82
C LYS A 238 -5.15 7.17 8.21
N ALA A 239 -4.12 6.99 7.38
CA ALA A 239 -2.80 7.57 7.63
C ALA A 239 -2.85 9.09 7.68
N LEU A 240 -3.58 9.73 6.76
CA LEU A 240 -3.80 11.18 6.77
C LEU A 240 -4.54 11.65 8.03
N GLU A 241 -5.57 10.92 8.46
CA GLU A 241 -6.30 11.23 9.70
C GLU A 241 -5.38 11.18 10.92
N ARG A 242 -4.57 10.10 11.06
CA ARG A 242 -3.58 9.97 12.14
C ARG A 242 -2.59 11.12 12.16
N LEU A 243 -2.01 11.46 11.00
CA LEU A 243 -1.05 12.56 10.92
C LEU A 243 -1.69 13.91 11.22
N THR A 244 -2.92 14.15 10.71
CA THR A 244 -3.63 15.42 10.94
C THR A 244 -3.91 15.64 12.42
N ILE A 245 -4.42 14.62 13.11
CA ILE A 245 -4.69 14.66 14.55
C ILE A 245 -3.40 15.04 15.31
N ALA A 246 -2.28 14.41 14.98
CA ALA A 246 -1.03 14.65 15.67
C ALA A 246 -0.42 16.03 15.37
N VAL A 247 -0.36 16.44 14.10
CA VAL A 247 0.21 17.74 13.68
C VAL A 247 -0.57 18.91 14.27
N TYR A 248 -1.91 18.84 14.24
CA TYR A 248 -2.75 19.91 14.78
C TYR A 248 -3.03 19.78 16.29
N LYS A 249 -2.56 18.71 16.94
CA LYS A 249 -2.77 18.42 18.37
C LYS A 249 -4.25 18.50 18.77
N ILE A 250 -5.12 17.90 17.96
CA ILE A 250 -6.58 17.92 18.13
C ILE A 250 -7.10 16.55 18.56
N LYS A 251 -8.37 16.49 19.00
CA LYS A 251 -9.07 15.21 19.19
C LYS A 251 -9.66 14.71 17.88
N THR A 252 -10.05 13.43 17.86
CA THR A 252 -10.70 12.81 16.70
C THR A 252 -11.99 13.54 16.28
N ASP A 253 -12.76 14.05 17.25
CA ASP A 253 -14.04 14.72 16.98
C ASP A 253 -13.85 16.10 16.33
N ASP A 254 -12.70 16.73 16.54
CA ASP A 254 -12.33 18.02 15.94
C ASP A 254 -11.75 17.87 14.52
N LEU A 255 -11.59 16.62 14.04
CA LEU A 255 -10.95 16.33 12.78
C LEU A 255 -11.82 16.75 11.58
N THR A 256 -11.47 17.88 10.96
CA THR A 256 -12.21 18.36 9.78
C THR A 256 -11.53 17.96 8.46
N ALA A 257 -12.35 17.84 7.40
CA ALA A 257 -11.84 17.66 6.04
C ALA A 257 -10.97 18.84 5.56
N LYS A 258 -11.18 20.05 6.12
CA LYS A 258 -10.39 21.24 5.82
C LYS A 258 -8.94 21.06 6.30
N LEU A 259 -8.75 20.65 7.55
CA LEU A 259 -7.42 20.40 8.13
C LEU A 259 -6.66 19.33 7.35
N GLN A 260 -7.33 18.21 7.08
CA GLN A 260 -6.73 17.12 6.30
C GLN A 260 -6.37 17.55 4.87
N LYS A 261 -7.19 18.40 4.25
CA LYS A 261 -6.93 18.95 2.92
C LYS A 261 -5.72 19.88 2.93
N THR A 262 -5.59 20.73 3.94
CA THR A 262 -4.44 21.64 4.11
C THR A 262 -3.15 20.84 4.26
N LEU A 263 -3.12 19.90 5.21
CA LEU A 263 -1.95 19.07 5.47
C LEU A 263 -1.54 18.23 4.24
N LEU A 264 -2.49 17.53 3.61
CA LEU A 264 -2.17 16.75 2.41
C LEU A 264 -1.68 17.62 1.26
N ARG A 265 -2.18 18.86 1.15
CA ARG A 265 -1.75 19.81 0.11
C ARG A 265 -0.31 20.24 0.33
N GLN A 266 0.07 20.52 1.57
CA GLN A 266 1.46 20.81 1.94
C GLN A 266 2.37 19.64 1.54
N ILE A 267 2.07 18.43 2.03
CA ILE A 267 2.84 17.21 1.71
C ILE A 267 2.97 17.00 0.18
N TRP A 268 1.87 17.16 -0.55
CA TRP A 268 1.87 17.00 -2.01
C TRP A 268 2.70 18.07 -2.73
N LEU A 269 2.68 19.32 -2.26
CA LEU A 269 3.47 20.41 -2.84
C LEU A 269 4.97 20.15 -2.65
N THR A 270 5.40 19.85 -1.43
CA THR A 270 6.81 19.57 -1.10
C THR A 270 7.33 18.39 -1.93
N ILE A 271 6.60 17.27 -1.99
CA ILE A 271 6.98 16.11 -2.82
C ILE A 271 7.07 16.49 -4.30
N ARG A 272 6.15 17.34 -4.79
CA ARG A 272 6.12 17.73 -6.21
C ARG A 272 7.28 18.65 -6.56
N GLN A 273 7.57 19.66 -5.74
CA GLN A 273 8.69 20.60 -5.95
C GLN A 273 10.01 19.85 -6.00
N GLU A 274 10.28 19.02 -5.00
CA GLU A 274 11.50 18.20 -4.95
C GLU A 274 11.65 17.25 -6.14
N THR A 275 10.55 16.66 -6.60
CA THR A 275 10.58 15.81 -7.80
C THR A 275 10.89 16.63 -9.05
N GLN A 276 10.38 17.85 -9.17
CA GLN A 276 10.62 18.73 -10.32
C GLN A 276 12.05 19.27 -10.33
N GLU A 277 12.58 19.69 -9.18
CA GLU A 277 13.95 20.20 -9.04
C GLU A 277 14.99 19.13 -9.38
N ARG A 278 14.78 17.88 -8.94
CA ARG A 278 15.67 16.76 -9.34
C ARG A 278 15.64 16.46 -10.82
N LEU A 279 14.48 16.56 -11.47
CA LEU A 279 14.37 16.36 -12.91
C LEU A 279 15.01 17.50 -13.71
N ALA A 280 15.08 18.71 -13.15
CA ALA A 280 15.74 19.87 -13.77
C ALA A 280 17.27 19.83 -13.65
N GLY A 281 17.82 19.10 -12.67
CA GLY A 281 19.27 18.96 -12.44
C GLY A 281 19.99 17.88 -13.24
N ILE A 282 19.29 17.14 -14.11
CA ILE A 282 19.89 16.13 -15.00
C ILE A 282 20.09 16.77 -16.38
N PRO A 283 21.34 17.04 -16.83
CA PRO A 283 21.57 17.54 -18.18
C PRO A 283 21.06 16.51 -19.21
N ALA A 284 20.46 17.03 -20.28
CA ALA A 284 19.84 16.25 -21.36
C ALA A 284 20.86 15.38 -22.13
#